data_AF-A0A5N4CIZ6-F1
#
_entry.id   AF-A0A5N4CIZ6-F1
#
_cell.length_a   1.000
_cell.length_b   1.000
_cell.length_c   1.000
_cell.angle_alpha   90.00
_cell.angle_beta   90.00
_cell.angle_gamma   90.00
#
_symmetry.space_group_name_H-M   'P 1'
#
loop_
_entity.id
_entity.type
_entity.pdbx_description
1 polymer ?
#
loop_
_entity_poly.entity_id
_entity_poly.type
_entity_poly.pdbx_seq_one_letter_code
_entity_poly.pdbx_strand_id
1 'polypeptide(L)'
;MGNEYICRTGINLKESYKESNARTPLILIHSHGIDLTNTLLRFAQGLKGTTHHVTMISLGHGQTAKAEDLIVKALTKIEQWVFLQNCHLAASFMPRLCTIVES
;
A
#
# COMPACT_ATOMS: atom_id res chain seq x y z
N MET A 1 -6.27 -33.85 8.26
CA MET A 1 -6.65 -32.47 8.61
C MET A 1 -5.45 -31.81 9.28
N GLY A 2 -4.67 -30.97 8.60
CA GLY A 2 -3.51 -30.32 9.24
C GLY A 2 -2.60 -29.55 8.29
N ASN A 3 -2.37 -30.08 7.07
CA ASN A 3 -1.59 -29.39 6.03
C ASN A 3 -2.38 -28.28 5.32
N GLU A 4 -3.72 -28.31 5.40
CA GLU A 4 -4.63 -27.32 4.79
C GLU A 4 -4.69 -26.00 5.57
N TYR A 5 -4.20 -26.00 6.82
CA TYR A 5 -4.04 -24.81 7.66
C TYR A 5 -2.61 -24.29 7.68
N ILE A 6 -1.67 -25.04 7.08
CA ILE A 6 -0.34 -24.52 6.79
C ILE A 6 -0.51 -23.65 5.56
N CYS A 7 -0.84 -22.38 5.80
CA CYS A 7 -0.77 -21.34 4.80
C CYS A 7 0.63 -21.39 4.17
N ARG A 8 0.78 -22.07 3.03
CA ARG A 8 1.92 -21.91 2.13
C ARG A 8 1.75 -20.55 1.45
N THR A 9 1.75 -19.49 2.24
CA THR A 9 1.55 -18.12 1.79
C THR A 9 2.83 -17.60 1.18
N GLY A 10 3.13 -18.06 -0.04
CA GLY A 10 3.75 -17.13 -0.98
C GLY A 10 2.80 -15.94 -1.10
N ILE A 11 3.26 -14.74 -0.77
CA ILE A 11 2.46 -13.51 -0.89
C ILE A 11 2.08 -13.37 -2.37
N ASN A 12 0.85 -13.75 -2.74
CA ASN A 12 0.35 -13.54 -4.09
C ASN A 12 -0.20 -12.12 -4.20
N LEU A 13 0.72 -11.16 -4.31
CA LEU A 13 0.39 -9.73 -4.43
C LEU A 13 -0.52 -9.46 -5.63
N LYS A 14 -0.46 -10.30 -6.68
CA LYS A 14 -1.31 -10.18 -7.88
C LYS A 14 -2.77 -10.46 -7.57
N GLU A 15 -3.05 -11.52 -6.82
CA GLU A 15 -4.40 -11.90 -6.44
C GLU A 15 -4.97 -10.92 -5.40
N SER A 16 -4.17 -10.58 -4.39
CA SER A 16 -4.56 -9.55 -3.41
C SER A 16 -4.86 -8.21 -4.06
N TYR A 17 -4.07 -7.80 -5.07
CA TYR A 17 -4.30 -6.57 -5.82
C TYR A 17 -5.60 -6.59 -6.62
N LYS A 18 -5.98 -7.72 -7.21
CA LYS A 18 -7.24 -7.85 -7.96
C LYS A 18 -8.48 -7.67 -7.07
N GLU A 19 -8.41 -8.16 -5.83
CA GLU A 19 -9.50 -8.03 -4.85
C GLU A 19 -9.46 -6.67 -4.13
N SER A 20 -8.36 -5.92 -4.25
CA SER A 20 -8.21 -4.60 -3.63
C SER A 20 -8.80 -3.49 -4.49
N ASN A 21 -9.23 -2.42 -3.84
CA ASN A 21 -9.70 -1.20 -4.50
C ASN A 21 -9.42 0.00 -3.59
N ALA A 22 -9.78 1.22 -4.03
CA ALA A 22 -9.51 2.45 -3.26
C ALA A 22 -10.16 2.47 -1.86
N ARG A 23 -11.27 1.75 -1.66
CA ARG A 23 -11.97 1.60 -0.37
C ARG A 23 -11.47 0.40 0.45
N THR A 24 -10.82 -0.56 -0.20
CA THR A 24 -10.24 -1.74 0.45
C THR A 24 -8.72 -1.71 0.28
N PRO A 25 -7.99 -0.92 1.10
CA PRO A 25 -6.56 -0.77 0.96
C PRO A 25 -5.82 -2.06 1.34
N LEU A 26 -4.72 -2.33 0.65
CA LEU A 26 -3.82 -3.44 0.98
C LEU A 26 -2.86 -3.06 2.10
N ILE A 27 -2.89 -3.82 3.20
CA ILE A 27 -1.98 -3.66 4.32
C ILE A 27 -0.90 -4.73 4.25
N LEU A 28 0.36 -4.31 4.15
CA LEU A 28 1.51 -5.20 4.14
C LEU A 28 2.23 -5.11 5.50
N ILE A 29 2.25 -6.22 6.23
CA ILE A 29 3.00 -6.36 7.49
C ILE A 29 4.25 -7.17 7.16
N HIS A 30 5.45 -6.63 7.45
CA HIS A 30 6.69 -7.38 7.31
C HIS A 30 7.54 -7.30 8.57
N SER A 31 8.27 -8.38 8.81
CA SER A 31 9.37 -8.44 9.75
C SER A 31 10.67 -8.09 9.00
N HIS A 32 11.67 -7.56 9.71
CA HIS A 32 12.96 -7.16 9.13
C HIS A 32 13.56 -8.23 8.19
N GLY A 33 14.05 -7.79 7.03
CA GLY A 33 14.79 -8.66 6.08
C GLY A 33 14.20 -8.77 4.67
N ILE A 34 13.05 -8.16 4.39
CA ILE A 34 12.44 -8.15 3.05
C ILE A 34 12.30 -6.71 2.54
N ASP A 35 12.82 -6.45 1.34
CA ASP A 35 12.60 -5.17 0.65
C ASP A 35 11.24 -5.18 -0.07
N LEU A 36 10.19 -4.78 0.66
CA LEU A 36 8.83 -4.65 0.11
C LEU A 36 8.76 -3.59 -1.01
N THR A 37 9.57 -2.54 -0.89
CA THR A 37 9.59 -1.41 -1.83
C THR A 37 9.94 -1.89 -3.23
N ASN A 38 11.07 -2.61 -3.37
CA ASN A 38 11.53 -3.16 -4.62
C ASN A 38 10.57 -4.23 -5.15
N THR A 39 10.01 -5.05 -4.27
CA THR A 39 9.00 -6.05 -4.64
C THR A 39 7.77 -5.41 -5.25
N LEU A 40 7.26 -4.34 -4.65
CA LEU A 40 6.10 -3.60 -5.12
C LEU A 40 6.38 -2.84 -6.42
N LEU A 41 7.56 -2.21 -6.55
CA LEU A 41 7.95 -1.53 -7.79
C LEU A 41 8.07 -2.52 -8.95
N ARG A 42 8.68 -3.69 -8.74
CA ARG A 42 8.74 -4.76 -9.75
C ARG A 42 7.36 -5.26 -10.12
N PHE A 43 6.46 -5.37 -9.15
CA PHE A 43 5.07 -5.76 -9.39
C PHE A 43 4.31 -4.71 -10.21
N ALA A 44 4.41 -3.43 -9.85
CA ALA A 44 3.81 -2.32 -10.59
C ALA A 44 4.34 -2.23 -12.02
N GLN A 45 5.65 -2.38 -12.19
CA GLN A 45 6.27 -2.46 -13.51
C GLN A 45 5.76 -3.66 -14.32
N GLY A 46 5.59 -4.83 -13.69
CA GLY A 46 5.05 -6.02 -14.36
C GLY A 46 3.58 -5.89 -14.76
N LEU A 47 2.79 -5.04 -14.09
CA LEU A 47 1.39 -4.81 -14.41
C LEU A 47 1.18 -3.78 -15.52
N LYS A 48 1.95 -2.69 -15.51
CA LYS A 48 1.72 -1.52 -16.40
C LYS A 48 2.90 -1.14 -17.29
N GLY A 49 4.02 -1.85 -17.21
CA GLY A 49 5.26 -1.54 -17.93
C GLY A 49 6.04 -0.34 -17.39
N THR A 50 5.51 0.38 -16.40
CA THR A 50 6.15 1.57 -15.79
C THR A 50 5.83 1.65 -14.30
N THR A 51 6.63 2.39 -13.53
CA THR A 51 6.39 2.70 -12.11
C THR A 51 5.88 4.13 -11.88
N HIS A 52 5.65 4.94 -12.94
CA HIS A 52 5.22 6.34 -12.80
C HIS A 52 3.86 6.52 -12.12
N HIS A 53 3.02 5.50 -12.19
CA HIS A 53 1.71 5.47 -11.54
C HIS A 53 1.81 5.15 -10.03
N VAL A 54 3.00 4.86 -9.51
CA VAL A 54 3.23 4.59 -8.09
C VAL A 54 3.90 5.79 -7.45
N THR A 55 3.28 6.34 -6.42
CA THR A 55 3.88 7.36 -5.56
C THR A 55 4.12 6.78 -4.17
N MET A 56 5.36 6.84 -3.71
CA MET A 56 5.74 6.33 -2.39
C MET A 56 5.96 7.49 -1.41
N ILE A 57 5.50 7.33 -0.18
CA ILE A 57 5.76 8.27 0.90
C ILE A 57 5.98 7.53 2.22
N SER A 58 7.08 7.86 2.90
CA SER A 58 7.34 7.40 4.25
C SER A 58 6.66 8.33 5.25
N LEU A 59 5.80 7.75 6.09
CA LEU A 59 5.12 8.45 7.17
C LEU A 59 6.09 8.63 8.32
N GLY A 60 6.74 9.79 8.34
CA GLY A 60 7.56 10.27 9.45
C GLY A 60 7.02 11.57 10.03
N HIS A 61 7.78 12.18 10.93
CA HIS A 61 7.41 13.46 11.52
C HIS A 61 7.22 14.53 10.43
N GLY A 62 6.06 15.19 10.42
CA GLY A 62 5.72 16.25 9.46
C GLY A 62 5.24 15.80 8.07
N GLN A 63 5.20 14.49 7.77
CA GLN A 63 4.85 13.99 6.43
C GLN A 63 3.36 13.68 6.23
N THR A 64 2.55 13.77 7.29
CA THR A 64 1.13 13.40 7.28
C THR A 64 0.29 14.31 6.37
N ALA A 65 0.50 15.63 6.42
CA ALA A 65 -0.18 16.58 5.54
C ALA A 65 0.13 16.33 4.06
N LYS A 66 1.39 16.00 3.75
CA LYS A 66 1.81 15.63 2.39
C LYS A 66 1.19 14.31 1.96
N ALA A 67 1.08 13.33 2.86
CA ALA A 67 0.42 12.06 2.56
C ALA A 67 -1.05 12.25 2.22
N GLU A 68 -1.78 13.07 2.98
CA GLU A 68 -3.18 13.40 2.70
C GLU A 68 -3.36 14.05 1.33
N ASP A 69 -2.54 15.05 1.00
CA ASP A 69 -2.54 15.69 -0.32
C ASP A 69 -2.27 14.70 -1.46
N LEU A 70 -1.30 13.80 -1.28
CA LEU A 70 -0.99 12.76 -2.27
C LEU A 70 -2.14 11.78 -2.48
N ILE A 71 -2.81 11.37 -1.40
CA ILE A 71 -3.97 10.47 -1.46
C ILE A 71 -5.11 11.15 -2.23
N VAL A 72 -5.47 12.38 -1.85
CA VAL A 72 -6.54 13.15 -2.52
C VAL A 72 -6.21 13.37 -4.01
N LYS A 73 -4.96 13.68 -4.35
CA LYS A 73 -4.51 13.81 -5.75
C LYS A 73 -4.52 12.48 -6.51
N ALA A 74 -4.30 11.36 -5.82
CA ALA A 74 -4.38 10.05 -6.46
C ALA A 74 -5.83 9.65 -6.75
N LEU A 75 -6.79 10.04 -5.91
CA LEU A 75 -8.22 9.79 -6.12
C LEU A 75 -8.77 10.46 -7.40
N THR A 76 -8.17 11.58 -7.84
CA THR A 76 -8.59 12.27 -9.08
C THR A 76 -7.94 11.70 -10.33
N LYS A 77 -6.98 10.77 -10.20
CA LYS A 77 -6.23 10.18 -11.31
C LYS A 77 -6.61 8.72 -11.50
N ILE A 78 -6.71 8.32 -12.77
CA ILE A 78 -7.01 6.93 -13.12
C ILE A 78 -5.79 6.06 -12.79
N GLU A 79 -6.03 5.01 -11.99
CA GLU A 79 -5.06 3.96 -11.67
C GLU A 79 -3.72 4.47 -11.08
N GLN A 80 -3.78 5.52 -10.27
CA GLN A 80 -2.65 6.00 -9.47
C GLN A 80 -2.59 5.26 -8.13
N TRP A 81 -1.41 4.82 -7.73
CA TRP A 81 -1.17 4.16 -6.44
C TRP A 81 -0.43 5.08 -5.49
N VAL A 82 -0.82 5.03 -4.23
CA VAL A 82 -0.10 5.68 -3.12
C VAL A 82 0.36 4.60 -2.16
N PHE A 83 1.66 4.47 -2.00
CA PHE A 83 2.27 3.52 -1.07
C PHE A 83 2.77 4.24 0.17
N LEU A 84 2.10 4.02 1.29
CA LEU A 84 2.46 4.57 2.60
C LEU A 84 3.42 3.62 3.31
N GLN A 85 4.63 4.10 3.61
CA GLN A 85 5.64 3.35 4.35
C GLN A 85 5.69 3.80 5.80
N ASN A 86 6.16 2.92 6.69
CA ASN A 86 6.38 3.22 8.10
C ASN A 86 5.12 3.77 8.81
N CYS A 87 3.94 3.29 8.44
CA CYS A 87 2.66 3.73 9.03
C CYS A 87 2.63 3.63 10.57
N HIS A 88 3.38 2.68 11.15
CA HIS A 88 3.53 2.53 12.60
C HIS A 88 4.14 3.78 13.29
N LEU A 89 4.91 4.60 12.59
CA LEU A 89 5.46 5.85 13.11
C LEU A 89 4.44 7.01 13.15
N ALA A 90 3.31 6.87 12.45
CA ALA A 90 2.28 7.89 12.33
C ALA A 90 0.92 7.41 12.87
N ALA A 91 0.94 6.82 14.08
CA ALA A 91 -0.27 6.30 14.72
C ALA A 91 -1.41 7.34 14.83
N SER A 92 -1.08 8.61 15.07
CA SER A 92 -2.07 9.71 15.14
C SER A 92 -2.74 10.03 13.80
N PHE A 93 -2.13 9.65 12.67
CA PHE A 93 -2.70 9.85 11.34
C PHE A 93 -3.65 8.73 10.91
N MET A 94 -3.53 7.53 11.48
CA MET A 94 -4.33 6.37 11.07
C MET A 94 -5.86 6.60 11.16
N PRO A 95 -6.42 7.25 12.19
CA PRO A 95 -7.85 7.56 12.23
C PRO A 95 -8.28 8.49 11.09
N ARG A 96 -7.44 9.48 10.76
CA ARG A 96 -7.68 10.40 9.65
C ARG A 96 -7.63 9.69 8.30
N LEU A 97 -6.66 8.78 8.12
CA LEU A 97 -6.56 7.94 6.94
C LEU A 97 -7.81 7.07 6.76
N CYS A 98 -8.34 6.50 7.85
CA CYS A 98 -9.59 5.73 7.83
C CYS A 98 -10.74 6.59 7.30
N THR A 99 -10.92 7.80 7.84
CA THR A 99 -11.95 8.73 7.36
C THR A 99 -11.82 9.03 5.87
N ILE A 100 -10.60 9.20 5.35
CA ILE A 100 -10.36 9.47 3.93
C ILE A 100 -10.76 8.28 3.05
N VAL A 101 -10.49 7.05 3.50
CA VAL A 101 -10.82 5.81 2.75
C VAL A 101 -12.32 5.51 2.78
N GLU A 102 -13.01 5.88 3.85
CA GLU A 102 -14.46 5.68 4.02
C GLU A 102 -15.33 6.76 3.36
N SER A 103 -14.73 7.88 2.95
CA SER A 103 -15.43 8.99 2.27
C SER A 103 -15.80 8.65 0.82
#